data_AF-A0A239Q499-F1
#
_entry.id   AF-A0A239Q499-F1
#
_cell.length_a   1.000
_cell.length_b   1.000
_cell.length_c   1.000
_cell.angle_alpha   90.00
_cell.angle_beta   90.00
_cell.angle_gamma   90.00
#
_symmetry.space_group_name_H-M   'P 1'
#
loop_
_entity.id
_entity.type
_entity.pdbx_description
1 polymer ?
#
loop_
_entity_poly.entity_id
_entity_poly.type
_entity_poly.pdbx_seq_one_letter_code
_entity_poly.pdbx_strand_id
1 'polypeptide(L)' 'MRALVLNGTTEIRGSRGEISGAHVSEATALWLQTMLALAAGDTVELQRYFRAADGYFAADQTSFWGAKVG' A
#
# COMPACT_ATOMS: atom_id res chain seq x y z
N MET A 1 8.05 -4.49 2.83
CA MET A 1 7.72 -3.07 2.61
C MET A 1 6.50 -2.97 1.70
N ARG A 2 5.56 -2.08 2.01
CA ARG A 2 4.35 -1.82 1.20
C ARG A 2 4.19 -0.31 1.07
N ALA A 3 3.73 0.15 -0.09
CA ALA A 3 3.52 1.57 -0.34
C ALA A 3 2.39 1.79 -1.34
N LEU A 4 1.78 2.98 -1.29
CA LEU A 4 0.97 3.49 -2.37
C LEU A 4 1.89 4.09 -3.43
N VAL A 5 1.59 3.81 -4.69
CA VAL A 5 2.42 4.19 -5.84
C VAL A 5 1.57 5.00 -6.80
N LEU A 6 2.14 6.06 -7.35
CA LEU A 6 1.60 6.89 -8.42
C LEU A 6 2.19 6.41 -9.74
N ASN A 7 1.31 6.13 -10.70
CA ASN A 7 1.65 5.78 -12.08
C ASN A 7 2.66 4.61 -12.15
N GLY A 8 2.48 3.61 -11.30
CA GLY A 8 3.26 2.36 -11.31
C GLY A 8 4.68 2.43 -10.76
N THR A 9 5.30 3.61 -10.63
CA THR A 9 6.73 3.72 -10.25
C THR A 9 7.02 4.67 -9.09
N THR A 10 6.17 5.67 -8.82
CA THR A 10 6.50 6.73 -7.88
C THR A 10 5.87 6.47 -6.51
N GLU A 11 6.67 6.13 -5.51
CA GLU A 11 6.17 5.98 -4.14
C GLU A 11 5.55 7.29 -3.63
N ILE A 12 4.31 7.22 -3.13
CA ILE A 12 3.62 8.37 -2.55
C ILE A 12 4.14 8.59 -1.12
N ARG A 13 4.58 9.81 -0.83
CA ARG A 13 5.10 10.17 0.50
C ARG A 13 4.07 9.89 1.61
N GLY A 14 4.56 9.36 2.72
CA GLY A 14 3.74 9.02 3.89
C GLY A 14 2.95 7.71 3.77
N SER A 15 2.99 7.04 2.61
CA SER A 15 2.25 5.79 2.38
C SER A 15 3.03 4.53 2.72
N ARG A 16 4.30 4.64 3.16
CA ARG A 16 5.15 3.49 3.43
C ARG A 16 4.81 2.84 4.78
N GLY A 17 4.56 1.54 4.75
CA GLY A 17 4.49 0.70 5.95
C GLY A 17 5.33 -0.56 5.82
N GLU A 18 6.00 -0.94 6.89
CA GLU A 18 6.81 -2.16 6.95
C GLU A 18 6.65 -2.84 8.31
N ILE A 19 6.44 -4.15 8.28
CA ILE A 19 6.63 -5.05 9.43
C ILE A 19 7.86 -5.89 9.13
N SER A 20 8.75 -5.96 10.10
CA SER A 20 10.03 -6.68 10.01
C SER A 20 10.19 -7.78 11.07
N GLY A 21 9.21 -7.94 11.97
CA GLY A 21 9.18 -9.00 12.97
C GLY A 21 8.86 -10.36 12.36
N ALA A 22 9.19 -11.44 13.07
CA ALA A 22 8.79 -12.79 12.66
C ALA A 22 7.25 -12.88 12.65
N HIS A 23 6.69 -13.28 11.50
CA HIS A 23 5.26 -13.49 11.38
C HIS A 23 4.91 -14.83 12.03
N VAL A 24 4.07 -14.81 13.07
CA VAL A 24 3.54 -16.04 13.69
C VAL A 24 2.41 -16.63 12.84
N SER A 25 1.70 -15.77 12.09
CA SER A 25 0.68 -16.12 11.11
C SER A 25 0.62 -15.08 9.99
N GLU A 26 -0.08 -15.38 8.89
CA GLU A 26 -0.31 -14.45 7.77
C GLU A 26 -1.21 -13.25 8.14
N ALA A 27 -1.76 -13.21 9.36
CA ALA A 27 -2.75 -12.24 9.82
C ALA A 27 -2.16 -10.91 10.31
N THR A 28 -1.25 -10.32 9.52
CA THR A 28 -0.66 -9.00 9.86
C THR A 28 -1.32 -7.90 9.03
N ALA A 29 -2.00 -6.98 9.70
CA ALA A 29 -2.62 -5.80 9.08
C ALA A 29 -1.70 -4.57 9.17
N LEU A 30 -1.70 -3.75 8.13
CA LEU A 30 -1.04 -2.45 8.08
C LEU A 30 -2.02 -1.42 7.51
N TRP A 31 -2.09 -0.25 8.14
CA TRP A 31 -2.90 0.86 7.66
C TRP A 31 -2.02 1.91 6.99
N LEU A 32 -2.28 2.21 5.72
CA LEU A 32 -1.56 3.20 4.92
C LEU A 32 -2.57 4.26 4.46
N GLN A 33 -2.29 5.54 4.72
CA GLN A 33 -3.16 6.63 4.31
C GLN A 33 -2.32 7.87 3.97
N THR A 34 -2.67 8.54 2.88
CA THR A 34 -2.03 9.79 2.44
C THR A 34 -3.02 10.64 1.64
N MET A 35 -2.67 11.91 1.41
CA MET A 35 -3.39 12.81 0.51
C MET A 35 -2.44 13.29 -0.58
N LEU A 36 -2.90 13.26 -1.83
CA LEU A 36 -2.11 13.64 -3.00
C LEU A 36 -2.99 14.36 -4.02
N ALA A 37 -2.44 15.38 -4.68
CA ALA A 37 -3.08 16.01 -5.84
C ALA A 37 -2.90 15.11 -7.07
N LEU A 38 -3.99 14.83 -7.78
CA LEU A 38 -3.99 14.00 -8.99
C LEU A 38 -4.39 14.81 -10.20
N ALA A 39 -3.72 14.56 -11.32
CA ALA A 39 -4.15 15.00 -12.64
C ALA A 39 -5.06 13.94 -13.29
N ALA A 40 -5.80 14.34 -14.33
CA ALA A 40 -6.59 13.39 -15.10
C ALA A 40 -5.68 12.35 -15.76
N GLY A 41 -6.00 11.07 -15.56
CA GLY A 41 -5.22 9.94 -16.09
C GLY A 41 -4.17 9.40 -15.13
N ASP A 42 -3.90 10.06 -14.00
CA ASP A 42 -3.06 9.48 -12.95
C ASP A 42 -3.71 8.25 -12.33
N THR A 43 -2.90 7.25 -12.01
CA THR A 43 -3.31 6.02 -11.32
C THR A 43 -2.63 5.92 -9.96
N VAL A 44 -3.36 5.37 -8.99
CA VAL A 44 -2.81 5.04 -7.68
C VAL A 44 -2.94 3.55 -7.44
N GLU A 45 -1.83 2.88 -7.17
CA GLU A 45 -1.77 1.45 -6.91
C GLU A 45 -1.26 1.14 -5.50
N LEU A 46 -1.79 0.08 -4.89
CA LEU A 46 -1.20 -0.53 -3.71
C LEU A 46 -0.14 -1.56 -4.16
N GLN A 47 1.13 -1.29 -3.89
CA GLN A 47 2.22 -2.21 -4.21
C GLN A 47 2.90 -2.79 -2.97
N ARG A 48 3.55 -3.94 -3.16
CA ARG A 48 4.29 -4.67 -2.13
C ARG A 48 5.68 -5.08 -2.61
N TYR A 49 6.60 -5.07 -1.66
CA TYR A 49 7.94 -5.61 -1.80
C TYR A 49 8.25 -6.52 -0.60
N PHE A 50 8.37 -7.82 -0.85
CA PHE A 50 8.74 -8.81 0.16
C PHE A 50 10.25 -9.05 0.08
N ARG A 51 10.94 -8.92 1.22
CA ARG A 51 12.41 -9.04 1.27
C ARG A 51 12.91 -10.24 2.07
N ALA A 52 12.22 -10.62 3.14
CA ALA A 52 12.69 -11.60 4.12
C ALA A 52 11.68 -12.72 4.40
N ALA A 53 10.39 -12.46 4.19
CA ALA A 53 9.31 -13.42 4.33
C ALA A 53 8.31 -13.19 3.19
N ASP A 54 7.74 -14.27 2.69
CA ASP A 54 6.69 -14.24 1.68
C ASP A 54 5.40 -13.63 2.24
N GLY A 55 4.50 -13.27 1.33
CA GLY A 55 3.17 -12.84 1.66
C GLY A 55 2.38 -12.46 0.43
N TYR A 56 1.14 -12.05 0.65
CA TYR A 56 0.29 -11.48 -0.39
C TYR A 56 -0.70 -10.49 0.24
N PHE A 57 -1.42 -9.76 -0.61
CA PHE A 57 -2.60 -9.02 -0.18
C PHE A 57 -3.79 -9.97 -0.29
N ALA A 58 -4.29 -10.45 0.84
CA ALA A 58 -5.49 -11.27 0.86
C ALA A 58 -6.66 -10.46 0.32
N ALA A 59 -7.22 -10.88 -0.82
CA ALA A 59 -8.20 -10.11 -1.58
C ALA A 59 -9.51 -9.89 -0.81
N ASP A 60 -9.82 -10.82 0.09
CA ASP A 60 -10.98 -10.83 0.99
C ASP A 60 -10.73 -10.07 2.30
N GLN A 61 -9.48 -9.68 2.59
CA GLN A 61 -9.10 -9.02 3.84
C GLN A 61 -8.36 -7.68 3.64
N THR A 62 -8.19 -7.25 2.39
CA THR A 62 -7.52 -5.99 2.04
C THR A 62 -8.52 -5.04 1.42
N SER A 63 -8.76 -3.90 2.07
CA SER A 63 -9.56 -2.81 1.53
C SER A 63 -8.65 -1.74 0.93
N PHE A 64 -8.95 -1.30 -0.29
CA PHE A 64 -8.29 -0.18 -0.94
C PHE A 64 -9.33 0.77 -1.53
N TRP A 65 -9.27 2.04 -1.13
CA TRP A 65 -10.23 3.06 -1.53
C TRP A 65 -9.58 4.45 -1.53
N GLY A 66 -10.23 5.37 -2.21
CA GLY A 66 -9.88 6.79 -2.21
C GLY A 66 -11.13 7.63 -2.42
N ALA A 67 -11.09 8.87 -1.97
CA ALA A 67 -12.15 9.84 -2.17
C ALA A 67 -11.55 11.17 -2.65
N LYS A 68 -12.23 11.83 -3.59
CA LYS A 68 -11.88 13.20 -3.99
C LYS A 68 -12.25 14.14 -2.84
N VAL A 69 -11.31 15.00 -2.45
CA VAL A 69 -11.53 16.07 -1.47
C VAL A 69 -11.47 17.40 -2.24
N GLY A 70 -12.58 18.15 -2.24
CA GLY A 70 -12.79 19.34 -3.09
C GLY A 70 -13.76 19.03 -4.24
#